data_AF-A0A352IYW6-F1
#
_entry.id   AF-A0A352IYW6-F1
#
_cell.length_a   1.000
_cell.length_b   1.000
_cell.length_c   1.000
_cell.angle_alpha   90.00
_cell.angle_beta   90.00
_cell.angle_gamma   90.00
#
_symmetry.space_group_name_H-M   'P 1'
#
loop_
_entity.id
_entity.type
_entity.pdbx_description
1 polymer ?
#
loop_
_entity_poly.entity_id
_entity_poly.type
_entity_poly.pdbx_seq_one_letter_code
_entity_poly.pdbx_strand_id
1 'polypeptide(L)' 'VIALRQWGDKWNPAPDEAPLDLRDRATGRPIHTVEVQDADGKALSIRDVFVPEESLPVRKKNSA' A
#
# COMPACT_ATOMS: atom_id res chain seq x y z
N VAL A 1 3.74 3.52 -10.04
CA VAL A 1 3.09 3.41 -8.70
C VAL A 1 4.15 3.10 -7.65
N ILE A 2 4.25 3.90 -6.58
CA ILE A 2 5.27 3.75 -5.52
C ILE A 2 4.94 2.58 -4.58
N ALA A 3 3.70 2.53 -4.06
CA ALA A 3 3.28 1.50 -3.10
C ALA A 3 3.49 0.06 -3.63
N LEU A 4 3.09 -0.22 -4.88
CA LEU A 4 3.28 -1.55 -5.49
C LEU A 4 4.75 -1.92 -5.68
N ARG A 5 5.61 -0.94 -5.97
CA ARG A 5 7.06 -1.16 -6.09
C ARG A 5 7.67 -1.55 -4.75
N GLN A 6 7.35 -0.80 -3.69
CA GLN A 6 7.80 -1.11 -2.33
C GLN A 6 7.22 -2.45 -1.83
N TRP A 7 5.97 -2.77 -2.17
CA TRP A 7 5.40 -4.08 -1.86
C TRP A 7 6.14 -5.22 -2.59
N GLY A 8 6.41 -5.05 -3.88
CA GLY A 8 7.15 -6.03 -4.69
C GLY A 8 8.56 -6.26 -4.16
N ASP A 9 9.27 -5.18 -3.82
CA ASP A 9 10.60 -5.22 -3.20
C ASP A 9 10.61 -6.03 -1.89
N LYS A 10 9.59 -5.85 -1.05
CA LYS A 10 9.46 -6.53 0.24
C LYS A 10 9.10 -8.01 0.13
N TRP A 11 8.20 -8.38 -0.79
CA TRP A 11 7.58 -9.71 -0.82
C TRP A 11 7.98 -10.59 -2.00
N ASN A 12 8.56 -9.99 -3.05
CA ASN A 12 9.09 -10.68 -4.22
C ASN A 12 10.44 -10.05 -4.64
N PRO A 13 11.45 -10.07 -3.75
CA PRO A 13 12.78 -9.54 -4.09
C PRO A 13 13.42 -10.40 -5.18
N ALA A 14 14.09 -9.76 -6.14
CA ALA A 14 14.97 -10.48 -7.06
C ALA A 14 16.23 -10.92 -6.27
N PRO A 15 16.59 -12.22 -6.28
CA PRO A 15 17.66 -12.74 -5.42
C PRO A 15 19.02 -12.05 -5.56
N ASP A 16 19.30 -11.53 -6.77
CA ASP A 16 20.60 -10.94 -7.14
C ASP A 16 20.54 -9.41 -7.33
N GLU A 17 19.39 -8.77 -7.07
CA GLU A 17 19.25 -7.32 -7.23
C GLU A 17 19.20 -6.62 -5.88
N ALA A 18 19.76 -5.40 -5.84
CA ALA A 18 19.64 -4.55 -4.68
C ALA A 18 18.19 -4.07 -4.49
N PRO A 19 17.75 -3.86 -3.23
CA PRO A 19 16.46 -3.25 -2.94
C PRO A 19 16.26 -1.92 -3.69
N LEU A 20 15.01 -1.63 -4.05
CA LEU A 20 14.66 -0.42 -4.78
C LEU A 20 14.98 0.87 -3.99
N ASP A 21 15.96 1.65 -4.48
CA ASP A 21 16.30 2.98 -3.95
C ASP A 21 15.47 4.07 -4.64
N LEU A 22 14.20 4.17 -4.26
CA LEU A 22 13.30 5.21 -4.76
C LEU A 22 13.63 6.57 -4.14
N ARG A 23 13.80 7.59 -5.00
CA ARG A 23 14.21 8.95 -4.59
C ARG A 23 13.26 10.01 -5.11
N ASP A 24 13.10 11.08 -4.34
CA ASP A 24 12.48 12.32 -4.81
C ASP A 24 13.34 12.94 -5.92
N ARG A 25 12.71 13.31 -7.03
CA ARG A 25 13.39 13.87 -8.20
C ARG A 25 13.99 15.24 -7.93
N ALA A 26 13.36 16.06 -7.09
CA ALA A 26 13.82 17.43 -6.83
C ALA A 26 15.04 17.44 -5.90
N THR A 27 15.01 16.63 -4.85
CA THR A 27 16.05 16.64 -3.80
C THR A 27 17.08 15.51 -3.93
N GLY A 28 16.79 14.47 -4.71
CA GLY A 28 17.62 13.26 -4.83
C GLY A 28 17.65 12.41 -3.56
N ARG A 29 16.83 12.73 -2.55
CA ARG A 29 16.77 12.02 -1.27
C ARG A 29 15.91 10.77 -1.38
N PRO A 30 16.23 9.68 -0.66
CA PRO A 30 15.36 8.52 -0.56
C PRO A 30 13.97 8.91 -0.04
N ILE A 31 12.94 8.27 -0.59
CA ILE A 31 11.58 8.41 -0.07
C ILE A 31 11.34 7.39 1.04
N HIS A 32 10.47 7.73 1.99
CA HIS A 32 10.02 6.79 3.01
C HIS A 32 9.11 5.70 2.43
N THR A 33 8.97 4.60 3.16
CA THR A 33 7.94 3.60 2.90
C THR A 33 6.56 4.25 2.96
N VAL A 34 5.69 3.90 2.01
CA VAL A 34 4.30 4.36 2.00
C VAL A 34 3.61 3.89 3.28
N GLU A 35 2.99 4.84 3.98
CA GLU A 35 2.22 4.61 5.19
C GLU A 35 0.77 5.04 4.97
N VAL A 36 -0.18 4.29 5.54
CA VAL A 36 -1.58 4.69 5.61
C VAL A 36 -1.77 5.47 6.90
N GLN A 37 -2.38 6.65 6.79
CA GLN A 37 -2.67 7.51 7.93
C GLN A 37 -4.15 7.88 7.98
N ASP A 38 -4.66 8.19 9.16
CA ASP A 38 -5.96 8.84 9.30
C ASP A 38 -5.91 10.32 8.87
N ALA A 39 -7.04 11.01 8.96
CA ALA A 39 -7.16 12.41 8.56
C ALA A 39 -6.28 13.37 9.38
N ASP A 40 -5.84 12.94 10.57
CA ASP A 40 -5.00 13.72 11.49
C ASP A 40 -3.51 13.35 11.36
N GLY A 41 -3.16 12.45 10.43
CA GLY A 41 -1.79 12.03 10.15
C GLY A 41 -1.27 10.90 11.05
N LYS A 42 -2.13 10.26 11.85
CA LYS A 42 -1.73 9.11 12.66
C LYS A 42 -1.66 7.85 11.80
N ALA A 43 -0.56 7.12 11.90
CA ALA A 43 -0.38 5.84 11.23
C ALA A 43 -1.46 4.82 11.60
N LEU A 44 -1.98 4.12 10.60
CA LEU A 44 -2.99 3.07 10.73
C LEU A 44 -2.43 1.71 10.31
N SER A 45 -2.80 0.68 11.06
CA SER A 45 -2.62 -0.72 10.68
C SER A 45 -3.90 -1.29 10.06
N ILE A 46 -3.82 -2.53 9.53
CA ILE A 46 -4.99 -3.23 9.01
C ILE A 46 -6.09 -3.46 10.06
N ARG A 47 -5.75 -3.43 11.37
CA ARG A 47 -6.70 -3.59 12.47
C ARG A 47 -7.48 -2.31 12.76
N ASP A 48 -7.00 -1.17 12.26
CA ASP A 48 -7.57 0.15 12.52
C ASP A 48 -8.52 0.60 11.41
N VAL A 49 -8.71 -0.23 10.37
CA VAL A 49 -9.54 0.08 9.20
C VAL A 49 -10.64 -0.96 9.00
N PHE A 50 -11.76 -0.53 8.43
CA PHE A 50 -12.86 -1.40 8.04
C PHE A 50 -13.50 -0.89 6.75
N VAL A 51 -14.23 -1.76 6.07
CA VAL A 51 -15.10 -1.36 4.96
C VAL A 51 -16.52 -1.21 5.52
N PRO A 52 -17.15 -0.04 5.45
CA PRO A 52 -18.54 0.13 5.90
C PRO A 52 -19.47 -0.83 5.16
N GLU A 53 -20.46 -1.39 5.87
CA GLU A 53 -21.37 -2.40 5.31
C GLU A 53 -22.15 -1.89 4.08
N GLU A 54 -22.52 -0.61 4.10
CA GLU A 54 -23.18 0.08 2.99
C GLU A 54 -22.31 0.18 1.72
N SER A 55 -20.99 0.07 1.87
CA SER A 55 -20.02 0.11 0.76
C SER A 55 -19.67 -1.26 0.22
N LEU A 56 -20.21 -2.34 0.81
CA LEU A 56 -19.98 -3.69 0.31
C LEU A 56 -20.77 -3.91 -0.99
N PRO A 57 -20.16 -4.51 -2.02
CA PRO A 57 -20.89 -4.83 -3.24
C PRO A 57 -22.02 -5.80 -2.92
N VAL A 58 -23.24 -5.48 -3.41
CA VAL A 58 -24.40 -6.37 -3.29
C VAL A 58 -24.06 -7.71 -3.92
N ARG A 59 -23.96 -8.75 -3.10
CA ARG A 59 -23.70 -10.11 -3.55
C ARG A 59 -24.90 -10.57 -4.40
N LYS A 60 -24.79 -10.51 -5.73
CA LYS A 60 -25.78 -11.14 -6.62
C LYS A 60 -25.82 -12.63 -6.29
N LYS A 61 -26.91 -13.10 -5.68
CA LYS A 61 -27.20 -14.53 -5.60
C LYS A 61 -27.53 -14.99 -7.01
N ASN A 62 -26.64 -15.78 -7.60
CA ASN A 62 -26.99 -16.53 -8.79
C ASN A 62 -27.97 -17.63 -8.35
N SER A 63 -29.26 -17.41 -8.60
CA SER A 63 -30.25 -18.49 -8.57
C SER A 63 -29.98 -19.37 -9.79
N ALA A 64 -29.48 -20.59 -9.54
CA ALA A 64 -29.50 -21.68 -10.49
C ALA A 64 -30.85 -22.39 -10.43
#